data_AF-A0A1V1NQV4-F1
#
_entry.id   AF-A0A1V1NQV4-F1
#
_cell.length_a   1.000
_cell.length_b   1.000
_cell.length_c   1.000
_cell.angle_alpha   90.00
_cell.angle_beta   90.00
_cell.angle_gamma   90.00
#
_symmetry.space_group_name_H-M   'P 1'
#
loop_
_entity.id
_entity.type
_entity.pdbx_description
1 polymer ?
#
loop_
_entity_poly.entity_id
_entity_poly.type
_entity_poly.pdbx_seq_one_letter_code
_entity_poly.pdbx_strand_id
1 'polypeptide(L)'
;PLANSPLWVVNKPGTKILSINNGIKRLYLWIKDSQNKISEQAAVATINYDTVAPSISSIKMYNAPDIQAGTHTITINLTEEIDYLPYGVTPSVWLALQGSSAELLDLRRITDAVFTASLTVDGATPEGEAVFSCAITDNAKNTGSVISSGGTIYIDRTEPSISAFNVSDKTSTSEEYSDEREIALAISGAADISVWYVTENASYVPTAEASVWEESKPVTYNLED
;
A
#
# COMPACT_ATOMS: atom_id res chain seq x y z
N PRO A 1 42.16 25.42 14.91
CA PRO A 1 42.52 25.47 16.35
C PRO A 1 43.81 26.29 16.51
N LEU A 2 44.00 26.99 17.62
CA LEU A 2 45.29 27.67 17.89
C LEU A 2 46.43 26.65 17.99
N ALA A 3 47.66 27.05 17.68
CA ALA A 3 48.81 26.14 17.63
C ALA A 3 49.12 25.44 18.96
N ASN A 4 48.77 26.07 20.09
CA ASN A 4 48.93 25.55 21.44
C ASN A 4 47.66 24.88 22.01
N SER A 5 46.64 24.63 21.17
CA SER A 5 45.39 24.02 21.64
C SER A 5 45.64 22.61 22.19
N PRO A 6 45.01 22.21 23.32
CA PRO A 6 45.07 20.85 23.82
C PRO A 6 44.35 19.83 22.93
N LEU A 7 43.66 20.29 21.87
CA LEU A 7 42.98 19.45 20.89
C LEU A 7 43.94 18.78 19.89
N TRP A 8 45.21 19.21 19.84
CA TRP A 8 46.23 18.54 19.02
C TRP A 8 46.60 17.20 19.64
N VAL A 9 46.44 16.13 18.87
CA VAL A 9 46.86 14.79 19.25
C VAL A 9 48.13 14.40 18.51
N VAL A 10 49.06 13.71 19.18
CA VAL A 10 50.35 13.29 18.60
C VAL A 10 50.23 12.07 17.70
N ASN A 11 49.24 11.21 17.96
CA ASN A 11 48.99 10.01 17.19
C ASN A 11 47.90 10.27 16.15
N LYS A 12 48.04 9.67 14.96
CA LYS A 12 46.99 9.72 13.93
C LYS A 12 45.69 9.14 14.50
N PRO A 13 44.58 9.89 14.50
CA PRO A 13 43.31 9.37 15.00
C PRO A 13 42.79 8.27 14.06
N GLY A 14 42.41 7.13 14.63
CA GLY A 14 41.80 6.01 13.89
C GLY A 14 40.27 6.03 13.89
N THR A 15 39.66 6.61 14.93
CA THR A 15 38.21 6.67 15.09
C THR A 15 37.76 8.01 15.68
N LYS A 16 36.50 8.36 15.43
CA LYS A 16 35.85 9.54 15.99
C LYS A 16 34.38 9.19 16.28
N ILE A 17 33.94 9.47 17.49
CA ILE A 17 32.52 9.40 17.86
C ILE A 17 31.81 10.63 17.30
N LEU A 18 30.73 10.40 16.55
CA LEU A 18 29.89 11.44 15.96
C LEU A 18 28.84 11.93 16.98
N SER A 19 28.26 13.10 16.73
CA SER A 19 27.07 13.55 17.46
C SER A 19 25.89 12.59 17.21
N ILE A 20 25.05 12.37 18.21
CA ILE A 20 23.95 11.38 18.18
C ILE A 20 22.79 11.69 17.22
N ASN A 21 22.65 12.92 16.74
CA ASN A 21 21.53 13.26 15.85
C ASN A 21 21.78 12.67 14.46
N ASN A 22 20.76 12.17 13.78
CA ASN A 22 20.91 11.70 12.40
C ASN A 22 21.24 12.83 11.40
N GLY A 23 21.60 12.43 10.18
CA GLY A 23 21.91 13.30 9.06
C GLY A 23 23.40 13.44 8.75
N ILE A 24 23.70 14.31 7.77
CA ILE A 24 25.05 14.50 7.25
C ILE A 24 25.98 15.05 8.34
N LYS A 25 27.01 14.29 8.66
CA LYS A 25 28.13 14.69 9.50
C LYS A 25 29.29 15.13 8.62
N ARG A 26 29.90 16.25 9.00
CA ARG A 26 31.07 16.81 8.35
C ARG A 26 32.23 16.84 9.34
N LEU A 27 33.32 16.18 8.97
CA LEU A 27 34.55 16.14 9.75
C LEU A 27 35.60 17.01 9.08
N TYR A 28 36.38 17.70 9.92
CA TYR A 28 37.49 18.55 9.50
C TYR A 28 38.77 18.02 10.14
N LEU A 29 39.78 17.77 9.32
CA LEU A 29 41.11 17.34 9.75
C LEU A 29 42.10 18.48 9.49
N TRP A 30 42.70 18.96 10.57
CA TRP A 30 43.86 19.84 10.52
C TRP A 30 45.10 19.05 10.94
N ILE A 31 46.23 19.34 10.31
CA ILE A 31 47.52 18.76 10.69
C ILE A 31 48.48 19.86 11.10
N LYS A 32 49.44 19.53 11.96
CA LYS A 32 50.48 20.44 12.44
C LYS A 32 51.81 19.71 12.42
N ASP A 33 52.85 20.34 11.88
CA ASP A 33 54.20 19.77 11.86
C ASP A 33 54.97 20.00 13.18
N SER A 34 56.19 19.48 13.24
CA SER A 34 57.07 19.64 14.42
C SER A 34 57.63 21.05 14.59
N GLN A 35 57.47 21.95 13.62
CA GLN A 35 57.80 23.38 13.72
C GLN A 35 56.58 24.23 14.10
N ASN A 36 55.46 23.61 14.50
CA ASN A 36 54.18 24.25 14.81
C ASN A 36 53.49 24.95 13.63
N LYS A 37 53.85 24.63 12.38
CA LYS A 37 53.10 25.09 11.21
C LYS A 37 51.86 24.22 11.03
N ILE A 38 50.71 24.86 10.89
CA ILE A 38 49.40 24.22 10.69
C ILE A 38 49.09 24.21 9.19
N SER A 39 48.41 23.17 8.70
CA SER A 39 47.90 23.16 7.32
C SER A 39 47.07 24.40 7.02
N GLU A 40 47.17 24.97 5.82
CA GLU A 40 46.43 26.19 5.47
C GLU A 40 44.92 25.95 5.34
N GLN A 41 44.54 24.74 4.92
CA GLN A 41 43.16 24.29 4.79
C GLN A 41 42.95 23.00 5.58
N ALA A 42 41.72 22.78 6.02
CA ALA A 42 41.30 21.50 6.55
C ALA A 42 41.02 20.52 5.42
N ALA A 43 41.42 19.25 5.58
CA ALA A 43 40.79 18.19 4.82
C ALA A 43 39.36 17.97 5.34
N VAL A 44 38.40 17.81 4.43
CA VAL A 44 36.99 17.67 4.77
C VAL A 44 36.47 16.32 4.30
N ALA A 45 35.73 15.63 5.16
CA ALA A 45 35.01 14.41 4.82
C ALA A 45 33.57 14.48 5.33
N THR A 46 32.66 13.81 4.63
CA THR A 46 31.25 13.72 5.03
C THR A 46 30.80 12.27 5.13
N ILE A 47 29.87 12.00 6.03
CA ILE A 47 29.19 10.72 6.18
C ILE A 47 27.75 10.98 6.60
N ASN A 48 26.77 10.25 6.08
CA ASN A 48 25.41 10.31 6.60
C ASN A 48 25.33 9.39 7.83
N TYR A 49 25.04 9.95 9.00
CA TYR A 49 24.81 9.15 10.20
C TYR A 49 23.31 8.86 10.31
N ASP A 50 22.97 7.58 10.37
CA ASP A 50 21.57 7.15 10.43
C ASP A 50 21.43 5.95 11.36
N THR A 51 20.41 6.00 12.20
CA THR A 51 20.03 4.97 13.16
C THR A 51 18.55 4.65 13.10
N VAL A 52 17.80 5.21 12.15
CA VAL A 52 16.37 4.99 12.01
C VAL A 52 16.16 3.72 11.20
N ALA A 53 15.29 2.84 11.66
CA ALA A 53 14.90 1.68 10.88
C ALA A 53 13.96 2.09 9.74
N PRO A 54 14.15 1.57 8.52
CA PRO A 54 13.22 1.80 7.41
C PRO A 54 11.87 1.12 7.65
N SER A 55 10.81 1.61 7.02
CA SER A 55 9.49 0.98 7.03
C SER A 55 8.75 1.18 5.70
N ILE A 56 7.69 0.41 5.47
CA ILE A 56 6.72 0.68 4.39
C ILE A 56 5.70 1.69 4.92
N SER A 57 5.66 2.88 4.32
CA SER A 57 4.69 3.92 4.64
C SER A 57 3.28 3.56 4.18
N SER A 58 3.16 2.93 3.00
CA SER A 58 1.88 2.40 2.51
C SER A 58 2.06 1.34 1.43
N ILE A 59 1.16 0.36 1.44
CA ILE A 59 0.88 -0.54 0.32
C ILE A 59 -0.45 -0.10 -0.29
N LYS A 60 -0.50 0.08 -1.61
CA LYS A 60 -1.70 0.54 -2.33
C LYS A 60 -2.01 -0.38 -3.50
N MET A 61 -3.29 -0.66 -3.67
CA MET A 61 -3.88 -1.34 -4.83
C MET A 61 -5.18 -0.61 -5.19
N TYR A 62 -5.60 -0.72 -6.44
CA TYR A 62 -6.94 -0.29 -6.83
C TYR A 62 -7.98 -1.15 -6.10
N ASN A 63 -9.10 -0.55 -5.68
CA ASN A 63 -10.15 -1.17 -4.86
C ASN A 63 -9.76 -1.69 -3.47
N ALA A 64 -8.52 -1.51 -3.02
CA ALA A 64 -8.15 -1.89 -1.65
C ALA A 64 -9.03 -1.18 -0.59
N PRO A 65 -9.45 -1.89 0.47
CA PRO A 65 -8.95 -3.20 0.87
C PRO A 65 -9.60 -4.40 0.16
N ASP A 66 -10.71 -4.22 -0.56
CA ASP A 66 -11.50 -5.32 -1.14
C ASP A 66 -11.10 -5.58 -2.60
N ILE A 67 -10.45 -6.72 -2.83
CA ILE A 67 -9.80 -7.04 -4.10
C ILE A 67 -10.60 -8.13 -4.82
N GLN A 68 -11.17 -7.72 -5.96
CA GLN A 68 -11.89 -8.61 -6.85
C GLN A 68 -10.97 -9.47 -7.74
N ALA A 69 -11.56 -10.43 -8.45
CA ALA A 69 -10.86 -11.19 -9.48
C ALA A 69 -10.21 -10.28 -10.55
N GLY A 70 -9.05 -10.68 -11.05
CA GLY A 70 -8.28 -9.94 -12.05
C GLY A 70 -6.81 -9.71 -11.65
N THR A 71 -6.09 -8.97 -12.48
CA THR A 71 -4.70 -8.60 -12.23
C THR A 71 -4.61 -7.20 -11.64
N HIS A 72 -3.96 -7.08 -10.49
CA HIS A 72 -3.80 -5.86 -9.73
C HIS A 72 -2.34 -5.47 -9.63
N THR A 73 -2.06 -4.17 -9.73
CA THR A 73 -0.73 -3.62 -9.44
C THR A 73 -0.67 -3.22 -7.97
N ILE A 74 0.27 -3.81 -7.25
CA ILE A 74 0.63 -3.44 -5.89
C ILE A 74 1.68 -2.34 -5.97
N THR A 75 1.45 -1.21 -5.30
CA THR A 75 2.44 -0.14 -5.12
C THR A 75 2.89 -0.10 -3.67
N ILE A 76 4.20 -0.23 -3.44
CA ILE A 76 4.83 -0.23 -2.12
C ILE A 76 5.66 1.05 -1.99
N ASN A 77 5.34 1.86 -0.99
CA ASN A 77 6.05 3.11 -0.70
C ASN A 77 6.85 2.95 0.58
N LEU A 78 8.15 3.21 0.52
CA LEU A 78 9.04 3.21 1.68
C LEU A 78 9.04 4.56 2.39
N THR A 79 9.54 4.61 3.62
CA THR A 79 9.77 5.87 4.35
C THR A 79 11.04 6.59 3.95
N GLU A 80 11.94 5.93 3.22
CA GLU A 80 13.22 6.47 2.77
C GLU A 80 13.68 5.81 1.47
N GLU A 81 14.67 6.41 0.83
CA GLU A 81 15.28 5.93 -0.42
C GLU A 81 16.40 4.93 -0.15
N ILE A 82 16.39 3.80 -0.88
CA ILE A 82 17.42 2.76 -0.82
C ILE A 82 18.28 2.81 -2.11
N ASP A 83 19.34 3.62 -2.08
CA ASP A 83 20.22 3.91 -3.23
C ASP A 83 21.49 3.03 -3.28
N TYR A 84 21.89 2.38 -2.18
CA TYR A 84 23.20 1.73 -2.11
C TYR A 84 23.21 0.28 -2.64
N LEU A 85 23.64 0.12 -3.91
CA LEU A 85 23.54 -1.09 -4.73
C LEU A 85 24.56 -2.26 -4.54
N PRO A 86 25.54 -2.32 -3.62
CA PRO A 86 26.40 -3.51 -3.54
C PRO A 86 25.91 -4.64 -2.60
N TYR A 87 24.78 -4.50 -1.88
CA TYR A 87 24.42 -5.43 -0.78
C TYR A 87 23.05 -6.16 -0.85
N GLY A 88 22.38 -6.16 -2.00
CA GLY A 88 21.21 -7.04 -2.19
C GLY A 88 19.86 -6.33 -2.08
N VAL A 89 18.84 -7.03 -2.56
CA VAL A 89 17.56 -6.51 -3.02
C VAL A 89 16.62 -6.29 -1.83
N THR A 90 16.65 -5.09 -1.24
CA THR A 90 15.61 -4.61 -0.33
C THR A 90 14.70 -3.63 -1.06
N PRO A 91 13.40 -3.60 -0.75
CA PRO A 91 12.70 -4.41 0.26
C PRO A 91 12.40 -5.83 -0.23
N SER A 92 12.17 -6.75 0.70
CA SER A 92 11.46 -8.02 0.43
C SER A 92 10.08 -7.92 1.08
N VAL A 93 9.03 -8.24 0.31
CA VAL A 93 7.64 -8.18 0.76
C VAL A 93 6.99 -9.52 0.44
N TRP A 94 6.29 -10.09 1.41
CA TRP A 94 5.53 -11.32 1.26
C TRP A 94 4.05 -11.05 1.42
N LEU A 95 3.23 -11.85 0.74
CA LEU A 95 1.78 -11.86 0.88
C LEU A 95 1.34 -13.26 1.31
N ALA A 96 0.61 -13.37 2.42
CA ALA A 96 -0.06 -14.59 2.85
C ALA A 96 -1.55 -14.49 2.52
N LEU A 97 -2.03 -15.32 1.61
CA LEU A 97 -3.47 -15.48 1.35
C LEU A 97 -4.13 -16.29 2.46
N GLN A 98 -5.45 -16.20 2.61
CA GLN A 98 -6.18 -16.94 3.65
C GLN A 98 -5.84 -18.44 3.61
N GLY A 99 -5.39 -18.97 4.75
CA GLY A 99 -5.03 -20.39 4.89
C GLY A 99 -3.76 -20.82 4.15
N SER A 100 -3.02 -19.89 3.54
CA SER A 100 -1.80 -20.16 2.76
C SER A 100 -0.54 -19.66 3.46
N SER A 101 0.61 -20.22 3.08
CA SER A 101 1.92 -19.69 3.50
C SER A 101 2.20 -18.36 2.80
N ALA A 102 3.02 -17.51 3.41
CA ALA A 102 3.44 -16.26 2.81
C ALA A 102 4.35 -16.50 1.60
N GLU A 103 4.02 -15.90 0.45
CA GLU A 103 4.81 -15.97 -0.77
C GLU A 103 5.54 -14.66 -1.04
N LEU A 104 6.80 -14.75 -1.50
CA LEU A 104 7.62 -13.59 -1.82
C LEU A 104 7.11 -12.93 -3.10
N LEU A 105 6.87 -11.62 -3.04
CA LEU A 105 6.48 -10.85 -4.21
C LEU A 105 7.69 -10.55 -5.10
N ASP A 106 7.50 -10.65 -6.41
CA ASP A 106 8.47 -10.19 -7.40
C ASP A 106 8.39 -8.66 -7.52
N LEU A 107 9.25 -7.96 -6.77
CA LEU A 107 9.26 -6.51 -6.71
C LEU A 107 10.09 -5.91 -7.85
N ARG A 108 9.45 -4.99 -8.58
CA ARG A 108 10.12 -4.10 -9.53
C ARG A 108 10.34 -2.74 -8.91
N ARG A 109 11.59 -2.28 -8.86
CA ARG A 109 11.96 -0.92 -8.46
C ARG A 109 11.47 0.09 -9.51
N ILE A 110 10.76 1.12 -9.06
CA ILE A 110 10.36 2.29 -9.88
C ILE A 110 11.25 3.48 -9.51
N THR A 111 11.38 3.74 -8.22
CA THR A 111 12.35 4.66 -7.63
C THR A 111 12.96 4.01 -6.40
N ASP A 112 13.87 4.72 -5.74
CA ASP A 112 14.60 4.22 -4.57
C ASP A 112 13.70 4.05 -3.34
N ALA A 113 12.52 4.68 -3.35
CA ALA A 113 11.51 4.58 -2.31
C ALA A 113 10.19 3.93 -2.80
N VAL A 114 10.07 3.58 -4.08
CA VAL A 114 8.82 3.09 -4.68
C VAL A 114 9.06 1.81 -5.48
N PHE A 115 8.32 0.77 -5.10
CA PHE A 115 8.37 -0.55 -5.73
C PHE A 115 6.98 -0.98 -6.15
N THR A 116 6.90 -1.81 -7.19
CA THR A 116 5.65 -2.38 -7.67
C THR A 116 5.72 -3.89 -7.78
N ALA A 117 4.62 -4.58 -7.56
CA ALA A 117 4.44 -5.99 -7.84
C ALA A 117 3.11 -6.24 -8.53
N SER A 118 2.93 -7.43 -9.10
CA SER A 118 1.65 -7.87 -9.68
C SER A 118 1.04 -8.94 -8.80
N LEU A 119 -0.27 -8.83 -8.56
CA LEU A 119 -1.09 -9.89 -7.95
C LEU A 119 -2.16 -10.28 -8.95
N THR A 120 -2.24 -11.57 -9.29
CA THR A 120 -3.34 -12.11 -10.10
C THR A 120 -4.26 -12.88 -9.18
N VAL A 121 -5.51 -12.43 -9.10
CA VAL A 121 -6.60 -13.06 -8.37
C VAL A 121 -7.45 -13.84 -9.37
N ASP A 122 -7.43 -15.16 -9.27
CA ASP A 122 -8.10 -16.08 -10.19
C ASP A 122 -8.98 -17.11 -9.45
N GLY A 123 -9.52 -18.08 -10.18
CA GLY A 123 -10.39 -19.11 -9.63
C GLY A 123 -9.75 -19.97 -8.53
N ALA A 124 -8.42 -20.05 -8.47
CA ALA A 124 -7.67 -20.83 -7.48
C ALA A 124 -7.26 -20.00 -6.25
N THR A 125 -7.34 -18.67 -6.34
CA THR A 125 -6.97 -17.77 -5.25
C THR A 125 -7.97 -17.89 -4.10
N PRO A 126 -7.55 -18.20 -2.85
CA PRO A 126 -8.46 -18.24 -1.71
C PRO A 126 -9.11 -16.88 -1.46
N GLU A 127 -10.40 -16.89 -1.14
CA GLU A 127 -11.12 -15.71 -0.67
C GLU A 127 -10.81 -15.43 0.80
N GLY A 128 -11.11 -14.22 1.26
CA GLY A 128 -10.91 -13.77 2.63
C GLY A 128 -9.64 -12.96 2.84
N GLU A 129 -9.23 -12.84 4.09
CA GLU A 129 -8.12 -11.96 4.51
C GLU A 129 -6.78 -12.41 3.93
N ALA A 130 -6.04 -11.46 3.35
CA ALA A 130 -4.64 -11.63 2.99
C ALA A 130 -3.77 -10.55 3.63
N VAL A 131 -2.60 -10.95 4.13
CA VAL A 131 -1.74 -10.13 5.00
C VAL A 131 -0.35 -9.98 4.40
N PHE A 132 0.12 -8.74 4.31
CA PHE A 132 1.48 -8.42 3.90
C PHE A 132 2.44 -8.48 5.08
N SER A 133 3.68 -8.87 4.80
CA SER A 133 4.81 -8.74 5.71
C SER A 133 6.05 -8.27 4.94
N CYS A 134 7.03 -7.70 5.62
CA CYS A 134 8.21 -7.16 4.95
C CYS A 134 9.49 -7.28 5.77
N ALA A 135 10.61 -7.20 5.05
CA ALA A 135 11.95 -7.05 5.59
C ALA A 135 12.70 -6.04 4.72
N ILE A 136 13.26 -5.03 5.37
CA ILE A 136 13.89 -3.88 4.72
C ILE A 136 15.23 -3.65 5.42
N THR A 137 16.26 -3.35 4.64
CA THR A 137 17.57 -2.89 5.13
C THR A 137 17.89 -1.62 4.37
N ASP A 138 18.18 -0.55 5.10
CA ASP A 138 18.50 0.76 4.53
C ASP A 138 19.99 0.89 4.14
N ASN A 139 20.39 2.09 3.73
CA ASN A 139 21.77 2.39 3.31
C ASN A 139 22.77 2.39 4.48
N ALA A 140 22.32 2.60 5.71
CA ALA A 140 23.13 2.55 6.94
C ALA A 140 23.12 1.16 7.61
N LYS A 141 22.43 0.20 7.01
CA LYS A 141 22.20 -1.17 7.48
C LYS A 141 21.28 -1.28 8.70
N ASN A 142 20.45 -0.27 8.96
CA ASN A 142 19.33 -0.46 9.89
C ASN A 142 18.30 -1.37 9.22
N THR A 143 17.65 -2.21 10.02
CA THR A 143 16.65 -3.16 9.54
C THR A 143 15.28 -2.82 10.07
N GLY A 144 14.25 -3.07 9.25
CA GLY A 144 12.85 -2.83 9.63
C GLY A 144 11.88 -3.78 8.95
N SER A 145 10.70 -3.92 9.56
CA SER A 145 9.63 -4.84 9.13
C SER A 145 8.23 -4.25 9.29
N VAL A 146 8.14 -2.94 9.58
CA VAL A 146 6.87 -2.25 9.86
C VAL A 146 6.18 -1.87 8.54
N ILE A 147 4.87 -2.10 8.49
CA ILE A 147 3.96 -1.59 7.46
C ILE A 147 2.98 -0.65 8.16
N SER A 148 3.04 0.65 7.86
CA SER A 148 2.21 1.65 8.53
C SER A 148 0.78 1.69 8.00
N SER A 149 0.55 1.31 6.74
CA SER A 149 -0.77 1.34 6.09
C SER A 149 -0.86 0.34 4.93
N GLY A 150 -2.05 -0.24 4.73
CA GLY A 150 -2.31 -1.19 3.64
C GLY A 150 -1.74 -2.60 3.85
N GLY A 151 -1.43 -2.97 5.09
CA GLY A 151 -0.86 -4.29 5.43
C GLY A 151 -1.84 -5.47 5.29
N THR A 152 -3.13 -5.21 5.08
CA THR A 152 -4.17 -6.22 4.93
C THR A 152 -5.09 -5.86 3.77
N ILE A 153 -5.52 -6.87 3.01
CA ILE A 153 -6.56 -6.81 1.99
C ILE A 153 -7.53 -7.99 2.17
N TYR A 154 -8.68 -7.93 1.52
CA TYR A 154 -9.68 -9.00 1.48
C TYR A 154 -9.90 -9.41 0.04
N ILE A 155 -9.67 -10.68 -0.28
CA ILE A 155 -9.97 -11.24 -1.59
C ILE A 155 -11.45 -11.63 -1.60
N ASP A 156 -12.22 -11.04 -2.51
CA ASP A 156 -13.62 -11.39 -2.74
C ASP A 156 -13.84 -11.59 -4.23
N ARG A 157 -14.05 -12.83 -4.66
CA ARG A 157 -14.25 -13.18 -6.06
C ARG A 157 -15.68 -13.59 -6.34
N THR A 158 -16.53 -13.63 -5.31
CA THR A 158 -17.88 -14.17 -5.42
C THR A 158 -18.79 -13.06 -5.91
N GLU A 159 -19.36 -13.27 -7.09
CA GLU A 159 -20.34 -12.32 -7.62
C GLU A 159 -21.59 -12.30 -6.73
N PRO A 160 -22.15 -11.12 -6.44
CA PRO A 160 -23.41 -11.03 -5.69
C PRO A 160 -24.51 -11.76 -6.47
N SER A 161 -25.34 -12.52 -5.76
CA SER A 161 -26.40 -13.32 -6.38
C SER A 161 -27.78 -13.01 -5.80
N ILE A 162 -28.77 -12.96 -6.70
CA ILE A 162 -30.20 -12.84 -6.37
C ILE A 162 -30.82 -14.24 -6.47
N SER A 163 -31.56 -14.65 -5.44
CA SER A 163 -32.26 -15.94 -5.40
C SER A 163 -33.72 -15.86 -5.86
N ALA A 164 -34.35 -14.68 -5.74
CA ALA A 164 -35.68 -14.42 -6.30
C ALA A 164 -35.86 -12.94 -6.61
N PHE A 165 -36.58 -12.64 -7.69
CA PHE A 165 -37.03 -11.30 -8.03
C PHE A 165 -38.46 -11.39 -8.57
N ASN A 166 -39.42 -10.97 -7.74
CA ASN A 166 -40.83 -10.99 -8.08
C ASN A 166 -41.38 -9.57 -8.14
N VAL A 167 -42.35 -9.37 -9.02
CA VAL A 167 -43.10 -8.13 -9.17
C VAL A 167 -44.58 -8.44 -8.97
N SER A 168 -45.29 -7.52 -8.32
CA SER A 168 -46.74 -7.63 -8.16
C SER A 168 -47.41 -6.28 -8.15
N ASP A 169 -48.70 -6.28 -8.47
CA ASP A 169 -49.57 -5.14 -8.26
C ASP A 169 -49.59 -4.73 -6.79
N LYS A 170 -49.46 -3.43 -6.54
CA LYS A 170 -49.18 -2.90 -5.21
C LYS A 170 -50.38 -3.03 -4.27
N THR A 171 -51.61 -2.97 -4.79
CA THR A 171 -52.84 -3.04 -3.98
C THR A 171 -53.48 -4.41 -3.97
N SER A 172 -53.55 -5.10 -5.11
CA SER A 172 -54.21 -6.41 -5.26
C SER A 172 -53.27 -7.61 -5.07
N THR A 173 -51.95 -7.38 -5.03
CA THR A 173 -50.89 -8.42 -4.93
C THR A 173 -50.83 -9.39 -6.12
N SER A 174 -51.54 -9.09 -7.21
CA SER A 174 -51.52 -9.85 -8.45
C SER A 174 -50.15 -9.81 -9.12
N GLU A 175 -49.57 -10.97 -9.45
CA GLU A 175 -48.29 -11.08 -10.16
C GLU A 175 -48.45 -11.01 -11.69
N GLU A 176 -49.68 -11.00 -12.21
CA GLU A 176 -49.96 -11.05 -13.66
C GLU A 176 -50.47 -9.73 -14.24
N TYR A 177 -51.23 -8.96 -13.44
CA TYR A 177 -51.90 -7.74 -13.87
C TYR A 177 -51.77 -6.66 -12.81
N SER A 178 -51.52 -5.43 -13.25
CA SER A 178 -51.57 -4.22 -12.43
C SER A 178 -52.33 -3.12 -13.18
N ASP A 179 -53.10 -2.32 -12.45
CA ASP A 179 -53.71 -1.08 -12.93
C ASP A 179 -53.01 0.17 -12.37
N GLU A 180 -51.89 -0.02 -11.66
CA GLU A 180 -51.04 1.01 -11.08
C GLU A 180 -49.70 1.09 -11.84
N ARG A 181 -49.13 2.30 -11.96
CA ARG A 181 -47.76 2.44 -12.50
C ARG A 181 -46.69 2.12 -11.47
N GLU A 182 -47.00 2.30 -10.20
CA GLU A 182 -46.09 1.93 -9.13
C GLU A 182 -46.37 0.49 -8.69
N ILE A 183 -45.48 -0.42 -9.04
CA ILE A 183 -45.56 -1.84 -8.71
C ILE A 183 -44.76 -2.16 -7.44
N ALA A 184 -45.12 -3.25 -6.75
CA ALA A 184 -44.36 -3.77 -5.63
C ALA A 184 -43.23 -4.69 -6.11
N LEU A 185 -42.06 -4.59 -5.46
CA LEU A 185 -40.91 -5.45 -5.69
C LEU A 185 -40.65 -6.35 -4.48
N ALA A 186 -40.46 -7.64 -4.74
CA ALA A 186 -40.01 -8.60 -3.75
C ALA A 186 -38.70 -9.25 -4.24
N ILE A 187 -37.59 -8.75 -3.72
CA ILE A 187 -36.24 -9.24 -4.04
C ILE A 187 -35.72 -10.10 -2.89
N SER A 188 -35.10 -11.24 -3.18
CA SER A 188 -34.35 -12.06 -2.22
C SER A 188 -32.98 -12.37 -2.80
N GLY A 189 -31.93 -12.31 -2.00
CA GLY A 189 -30.56 -12.48 -2.48
C GLY A 189 -29.56 -12.57 -1.33
N ALA A 190 -28.28 -12.58 -1.69
CA ALA A 190 -27.17 -12.61 -0.75
C ALA A 190 -27.14 -11.34 0.13
N ALA A 191 -26.48 -11.46 1.29
CA ALA A 191 -26.44 -10.40 2.31
C ALA A 191 -25.38 -9.32 2.04
N ASP A 192 -24.49 -9.55 1.07
CA ASP A 192 -23.39 -8.70 0.64
C ASP A 192 -23.78 -7.69 -0.44
N ILE A 193 -25.03 -7.71 -0.92
CA ILE A 193 -25.53 -6.73 -1.89
C ILE A 193 -25.63 -5.35 -1.22
N SER A 194 -24.86 -4.39 -1.74
CA SER A 194 -24.74 -3.04 -1.18
C SER A 194 -25.57 -1.99 -1.92
N VAL A 195 -25.78 -2.15 -3.22
CA VAL A 195 -26.52 -1.19 -4.07
C VAL A 195 -27.39 -1.91 -5.08
N TRP A 196 -28.42 -1.22 -5.57
CA TRP A 196 -29.50 -1.76 -6.38
C TRP A 196 -29.77 -0.87 -7.58
N TYR A 197 -30.18 -1.45 -8.70
CA TYR A 197 -30.72 -0.71 -9.83
C TYR A 197 -31.81 -1.55 -10.49
N VAL A 198 -32.95 -0.92 -10.77
CA VAL A 198 -34.12 -1.54 -11.39
C VAL A 198 -34.50 -0.71 -12.60
N THR A 199 -34.75 -1.35 -13.74
CA THR A 199 -35.13 -0.68 -14.99
C THR A 199 -35.97 -1.60 -15.86
N GLU A 200 -36.83 -1.01 -16.70
CA GLU A 200 -37.51 -1.71 -17.80
C GLU A 200 -36.63 -1.85 -19.05
N ASN A 201 -35.49 -1.16 -19.11
CA ASN A 201 -34.60 -1.19 -20.26
C ASN A 201 -33.60 -2.35 -20.19
N ALA A 202 -33.99 -3.49 -20.76
CA ALA A 202 -33.15 -4.70 -20.83
C ALA A 202 -31.83 -4.52 -21.60
N SER A 203 -31.68 -3.45 -22.40
CA SER A 203 -30.44 -3.17 -23.14
C SER A 203 -29.46 -2.28 -22.36
N TYR A 204 -29.90 -1.69 -21.26
CA TYR A 204 -29.05 -0.82 -20.44
C TYR A 204 -28.41 -1.61 -19.30
N VAL A 205 -27.09 -1.67 -19.33
CA VAL A 205 -26.28 -2.25 -18.24
C VAL A 205 -25.52 -1.09 -17.59
N PRO A 206 -25.84 -0.73 -16.33
CA PRO A 206 -25.14 0.36 -15.65
C PRO A 206 -23.67 0.01 -15.42
N THR A 207 -22.80 1.00 -15.58
CA THR A 207 -21.39 0.89 -15.16
C THR A 207 -21.30 1.01 -13.63
N ALA A 208 -20.22 0.51 -13.03
CA ALA A 208 -19.98 0.66 -11.58
C ALA A 208 -20.06 2.13 -11.10
N GLU A 209 -19.61 3.08 -11.92
CA GLU A 209 -19.60 4.52 -11.60
C GLU A 209 -20.93 5.26 -11.94
N ALA A 210 -21.97 4.53 -12.37
CA ALA A 210 -23.21 5.17 -12.79
C ALA A 210 -23.95 5.75 -11.57
N SER A 211 -24.50 6.96 -11.68
CA SER A 211 -25.25 7.61 -10.59
C SER A 211 -26.66 7.04 -10.38
N VAL A 212 -26.98 5.91 -11.02
CA VAL A 212 -28.32 5.29 -10.99
C VAL A 212 -28.46 4.24 -9.88
N TRP A 213 -27.37 3.92 -9.19
CA TRP A 213 -27.36 2.97 -8.10
C TRP A 213 -28.07 3.53 -6.86
N GLU A 214 -28.95 2.72 -6.28
CA GLU A 214 -29.69 3.00 -5.05
C GLU A 214 -29.09 2.21 -3.88
N GLU A 215 -28.79 2.87 -2.76
CA GLU A 215 -28.22 2.22 -1.57
C GLU A 215 -29.24 1.39 -0.80
N SER A 216 -30.52 1.77 -0.87
CA SER A 216 -31.60 1.04 -0.21
C SER A 216 -32.19 -0.01 -1.13
N LYS A 217 -32.41 -1.22 -0.59
CA LYS A 217 -33.14 -2.27 -1.29
C LYS A 217 -34.53 -1.78 -1.71
N PRO A 218 -34.85 -1.76 -3.02
CA PRO A 218 -36.10 -1.21 -3.49
C PRO A 218 -37.26 -2.16 -3.18
N VAL A 219 -38.38 -1.57 -2.78
CA VAL A 219 -39.63 -2.29 -2.46
C VAL A 219 -40.77 -1.91 -3.40
N THR A 220 -40.60 -0.84 -4.18
CA THR A 220 -41.49 -0.43 -5.26
C THR A 220 -40.68 0.02 -6.47
N TYR A 221 -41.31 0.03 -7.64
CA TYR A 221 -40.76 0.60 -8.87
C TYR A 221 -41.88 1.31 -9.64
N ASN A 222 -41.58 2.47 -10.22
CA ASN A 222 -42.54 3.21 -11.03
C ASN A 222 -42.22 2.98 -12.50
N LEU A 223 -43.17 2.40 -13.23
CA LEU A 223 -43.02 2.09 -14.65
C LEU A 223 -42.82 3.37 -15.47
N GLU A 224 -41.82 3.34 -16.35
CA GLU A 224 -41.45 4.38 -17.29
C GLU A 224 -42.48 4.47 -18.44
N ASP A 225 -42.56 5.64 -19.08
CA ASP A 225 -43.44 5.92 -20.23
C ASP A 225 -42.86 5.47 -21.58
#